data_AF-A0A5K1ICF0-F1
#
_entry.id   AF-A0A5K1ICF0-F1
#
_cell.length_a   1.000
_cell.length_b   1.000
_cell.length_c   1.000
_cell.angle_alpha   90.00
_cell.angle_beta   90.00
_cell.angle_gamma   90.00
#
_symmetry.space_group_name_H-M   'P 1'
#
loop_
_entity.id
_entity.type
_entity.pdbx_description
1 polymer ?
#
loop_
_entity_poly.entity_id
_entity_poly.type
_entity_poly.pdbx_seq_one_letter_code
_entity_poly.pdbx_strand_id
1 'polypeptide(L)'
;MSDQPGTSRPPLRAEPTPTKTATRRRARPIAIPSDETPRNEVTFLRPSEVPQRKPLPEYREPQPRKTVPKNVPLEDLHNYHREECLNEIKKKEEETVTLMDNDKNSIIDIVGDGINYEKLKKVEKSLCQIDIITEFMNRSRHLQGKKVNGCIMRIDETKQLLFHVIIDGPVGSIYEGGTFFADINIQPYQNHSLIPRVCFHTFIFHPNLGKYGNWDMRGIQWERRSNLEVLYNFIVEGMRNVKYDIERRNLAQLEDMSQPNISRLAKEDWPKFERTAREFVMKMAGGTINGRKTIFAETKKRRRQDFLDEDIDVIGIS
;
A
#
# COMPACT_ATOMS: atom_id res chain seq x y z
N MET A 1 61.28 -2.59 -85.16
CA MET A 1 61.24 -1.14 -85.41
C MET A 1 60.05 -0.63 -84.60
N SER A 2 60.16 -0.47 -83.27
CA SER A 2 61.25 0.13 -82.47
C SER A 2 61.23 1.67 -82.60
N ASP A 3 61.25 2.48 -81.54
CA ASP A 3 61.78 2.23 -80.18
C ASP A 3 60.92 2.77 -78.99
N GLN A 4 61.31 2.34 -77.79
CA GLN A 4 60.99 2.88 -76.44
C GLN A 4 62.07 3.96 -76.06
N PRO A 5 62.14 4.58 -74.85
CA PRO A 5 61.43 4.36 -73.56
C PRO A 5 60.83 5.66 -72.92
N GLY A 6 60.21 5.65 -71.73
CA GLY A 6 59.75 4.54 -70.87
C GLY A 6 59.76 4.87 -69.35
N THR A 7 59.38 3.89 -68.51
CA THR A 7 59.64 3.76 -67.04
C THR A 7 59.10 4.82 -66.05
N SER A 8 58.88 4.53 -64.75
CA SER A 8 58.39 3.33 -64.01
C SER A 8 58.07 3.71 -62.54
N ARG A 9 57.50 2.78 -61.74
CA ARG A 9 57.13 2.99 -60.31
C ARG A 9 58.33 2.69 -59.33
N PRO A 10 58.21 2.66 -57.99
CA PRO A 10 59.18 3.32 -57.08
C PRO A 10 60.04 2.36 -56.20
N PRO A 11 60.97 2.88 -55.38
CA PRO A 11 61.60 2.15 -54.26
C PRO A 11 61.31 2.74 -52.85
N LEU A 12 61.89 2.15 -51.80
CA LEU A 12 61.58 2.40 -50.38
C LEU A 12 62.73 3.01 -49.54
N ARG A 13 62.33 3.76 -48.49
CA ARG A 13 62.91 3.99 -47.14
C ARG A 13 64.32 3.45 -46.77
N ALA A 14 65.18 4.36 -46.28
CA ALA A 14 66.05 4.24 -45.08
C ALA A 14 66.44 5.68 -44.62
N GLU A 15 66.15 6.15 -43.39
CA GLU A 15 66.92 5.98 -42.10
C GLU A 15 68.32 6.66 -42.13
N PRO A 16 68.77 7.43 -41.11
CA PRO A 16 68.76 6.99 -39.70
C PRO A 16 68.37 8.03 -38.61
N THR A 17 68.40 7.55 -37.36
CA THR A 17 68.03 8.23 -36.09
C THR A 17 69.16 9.11 -35.50
N PRO A 18 68.85 9.98 -34.50
CA PRO A 18 69.20 9.59 -33.12
C PRO A 18 68.18 9.96 -32.02
N THR A 19 67.79 8.95 -31.24
CA THR A 19 67.75 8.89 -29.76
C THR A 19 68.26 10.16 -29.03
N LYS A 20 67.59 10.79 -28.05
CA LYS A 20 66.26 10.61 -27.37
C LYS A 20 65.75 12.04 -26.98
N THR A 21 64.99 12.44 -25.94
CA THR A 21 64.56 11.89 -24.62
C THR A 21 63.34 12.66 -24.07
N ALA A 22 62.68 12.13 -23.03
CA ALA A 22 61.84 12.85 -22.03
C ALA A 22 60.63 13.71 -22.49
N THR A 23 59.65 13.04 -23.08
CA THR A 23 58.24 13.03 -22.61
C THR A 23 57.65 14.26 -21.88
N ARG A 24 56.68 14.94 -22.52
CA ARG A 24 55.47 15.45 -21.84
C ARG A 24 54.26 15.41 -22.79
N ARG A 25 53.28 14.53 -22.53
CA ARG A 25 52.08 14.38 -23.36
C ARG A 25 51.15 15.60 -23.16
N ARG A 26 50.90 16.38 -24.22
CA ARG A 26 49.75 17.29 -24.30
C ARG A 26 48.56 16.54 -24.91
N ALA A 27 47.49 16.37 -24.13
CA ALA A 27 46.23 15.83 -24.66
C ALA A 27 45.47 16.91 -25.45
N ARG A 28 44.63 16.49 -26.41
CA ARG A 28 43.70 17.38 -27.12
C ARG A 28 42.51 17.73 -26.21
N PRO A 29 41.87 18.90 -26.36
CA PRO A 29 40.67 19.23 -25.59
C PRO A 29 39.52 18.29 -25.95
N ILE A 30 38.85 17.77 -24.91
CA ILE A 30 37.57 17.07 -25.05
C ILE A 30 36.49 18.12 -24.78
N ALA A 31 35.67 18.43 -25.79
CA ALA A 31 34.47 19.23 -25.59
C ALA A 31 33.39 18.34 -24.96
N ILE A 32 33.13 18.54 -23.68
CA ILE A 32 32.00 17.93 -22.96
C ILE A 32 30.90 18.98 -22.88
N PRO A 33 29.63 18.68 -23.25
CA PRO A 33 28.50 19.58 -23.01
C PRO A 33 28.39 19.96 -21.53
N SER A 34 27.89 21.15 -21.23
CA SER A 34 27.70 21.63 -19.86
C SER A 34 26.67 20.77 -19.13
N ASP A 35 27.11 20.09 -18.08
CA ASP A 35 26.27 19.27 -17.20
C ASP A 35 25.42 20.17 -16.30
N GLU A 36 24.15 20.38 -16.66
CA GLU A 36 23.16 21.12 -15.84
C GLU A 36 22.64 20.26 -14.67
N THR A 37 23.57 19.68 -13.90
CA THR A 37 23.28 19.15 -12.57
C THR A 37 23.25 20.32 -11.57
N PRO A 38 22.14 20.57 -10.85
CA PRO A 38 22.14 21.57 -9.80
C PRO A 38 23.08 21.10 -8.68
N ARG A 39 24.21 21.78 -8.54
CA ARG A 39 25.09 21.59 -7.39
C ARG A 39 24.30 21.98 -6.15
N ASN A 40 24.29 21.10 -5.14
CA ASN A 40 23.75 21.43 -3.83
C ASN A 40 24.68 22.44 -3.15
N GLU A 41 24.52 23.72 -3.50
CA GLU A 41 25.17 24.83 -2.81
C GLU A 41 24.61 24.91 -1.40
N VAL A 42 25.43 24.50 -0.42
CA VAL A 42 25.07 24.59 1.00
C VAL A 42 25.13 26.06 1.40
N THR A 43 24.00 26.74 1.27
CA THR A 43 23.82 28.12 1.73
C THR A 43 23.86 28.16 3.25
N PHE A 44 25.00 28.59 3.79
CA PHE A 44 25.18 28.83 5.22
C PHE A 44 24.31 30.01 5.66
N LEU A 45 23.13 29.70 6.20
CA LEU A 45 22.22 30.68 6.79
C LEU A 45 22.94 31.51 7.85
N ARG A 46 22.76 32.83 7.82
CA ARG A 46 23.22 33.72 8.90
C ARG A 46 22.43 33.42 10.19
N PRO A 47 22.96 33.74 11.39
CA PRO A 47 22.28 33.43 12.66
C PRO A 47 20.85 33.96 12.77
N SER A 48 20.52 35.05 12.06
CA SER A 48 19.17 35.63 11.95
C SER A 48 18.21 34.92 10.99
N GLU A 49 18.74 34.06 10.11
CA GLU A 49 18.01 33.35 9.05
C GLU A 49 17.70 31.89 9.44
N VAL A 50 18.28 31.41 10.55
CA VAL A 50 17.99 30.09 11.12
C VAL A 50 16.54 30.05 11.61
N PRO A 51 15.67 29.17 11.08
CA PRO A 51 14.29 29.07 11.55
C PRO A 51 14.26 28.68 13.03
N GLN A 52 13.60 29.48 13.87
CA GLN A 52 13.41 29.13 15.27
C GLN A 52 12.67 27.80 15.36
N ARG A 53 13.28 26.82 16.04
CA ARG A 53 12.64 25.53 16.27
C ARG A 53 11.35 25.77 17.05
N LYS A 54 10.25 25.15 16.62
CA LYS A 54 9.06 25.03 17.47
C LYS A 54 9.50 24.45 18.83
N PRO A 55 9.00 24.95 19.96
CA PRO A 55 9.32 24.36 21.26
C PRO A 55 9.03 22.86 21.23
N LEU A 56 9.88 22.07 21.88
CA LEU A 56 9.65 20.64 22.03
C LEU A 56 8.28 20.43 22.69
N PRO A 57 7.52 19.38 22.29
CA PRO A 57 6.30 19.03 22.99
C PRO A 57 6.64 18.77 24.46
N GLU A 58 5.80 19.28 25.35
CA GLU A 58 5.96 19.15 26.79
C GLU A 58 6.15 17.67 27.18
N TYR A 59 7.22 17.40 27.92
CA TYR A 59 7.56 16.03 28.33
C TYR A 59 6.53 15.53 29.33
N ARG A 60 5.61 14.68 28.85
CA ARG A 60 4.74 13.89 29.71
C ARG A 60 5.53 12.67 30.16
N GLU A 61 5.65 12.51 31.48
CA GLU A 61 6.21 11.29 32.05
C GLU A 61 5.42 10.06 31.56
N PRO A 62 6.11 8.96 31.21
CA PRO A 62 5.42 7.72 30.88
C PRO A 62 4.63 7.25 32.11
N GLN A 63 3.34 6.98 31.93
CA GLN A 63 2.46 6.54 33.00
C GLN A 63 3.11 5.38 33.79
N PRO A 64 3.08 5.41 35.14
CA PRO A 64 3.74 4.40 35.95
C PRO A 64 3.19 3.02 35.56
N ARG A 65 4.08 2.07 35.28
CA ARG A 65 3.68 0.70 34.93
C ARG A 65 2.85 0.13 36.07
N LYS A 66 1.62 -0.31 35.79
CA LYS A 66 0.76 -1.00 36.75
C LYS A 66 1.53 -2.17 37.38
N THR A 67 1.90 -2.04 38.65
CA THR A 67 2.55 -3.12 39.39
C THR A 67 1.47 -4.02 39.98
N VAL A 68 1.49 -5.30 39.60
CA VAL A 68 0.57 -6.31 40.14
C VAL A 68 0.69 -6.35 41.67
N PRO A 69 -0.44 -6.33 42.43
CA PRO A 69 -0.40 -6.42 43.87
C PRO A 69 0.27 -7.70 44.35
N LYS A 70 1.15 -7.61 45.35
CA LYS A 70 1.91 -8.74 45.93
C LYS A 70 1.05 -9.85 46.57
N ASN A 71 -0.26 -9.67 46.59
CA ASN A 71 -1.23 -10.57 47.21
C ASN A 71 -1.90 -11.51 46.18
N VAL A 72 -1.58 -11.37 44.88
CA VAL A 72 -2.06 -12.25 43.80
C VAL A 72 -1.09 -13.44 43.68
N PRO A 73 -1.55 -14.70 43.80
CA PRO A 73 -0.74 -15.89 43.52
C PRO A 73 -0.22 -15.90 42.07
N LEU A 74 0.90 -16.55 41.82
CA LEU A 74 1.50 -16.61 40.47
C LEU A 74 0.59 -17.35 39.48
N GLU A 75 -0.14 -18.35 40.00
CA GLU A 75 -1.07 -19.21 39.29
C GLU A 75 -2.34 -18.46 38.84
N ASP A 76 -2.80 -17.49 39.64
CA ASP A 76 -3.96 -16.64 39.35
C ASP A 76 -3.64 -15.38 38.55
N LEU A 77 -2.36 -15.15 38.23
CA LEU A 77 -1.89 -13.95 37.53
C LEU A 77 -2.56 -13.76 36.15
N HIS A 78 -2.86 -14.86 35.45
CA HIS A 78 -3.60 -14.83 34.18
C HIS A 78 -5.05 -14.35 34.37
N ASN A 79 -5.70 -14.78 35.45
CA ASN A 79 -7.06 -14.36 35.80
C ASN A 79 -7.08 -12.88 36.22
N TYR A 80 -6.09 -12.43 37.01
CA TYR A 80 -5.96 -11.03 37.40
C TYR A 80 -5.80 -10.10 36.18
N HIS A 81 -4.96 -10.46 35.20
CA HIS A 81 -4.80 -9.66 33.99
C HIS A 81 -6.03 -9.72 33.07
N ARG A 82 -6.72 -10.87 32.99
CA ARG A 82 -8.01 -10.98 32.29
C ARG A 82 -9.05 -10.04 32.90
N GLU A 83 -9.19 -10.02 34.23
CA GLU A 83 -10.13 -9.14 34.93
C GLU A 83 -9.72 -7.65 34.86
N GLU A 84 -8.44 -7.30 34.90
CA GLU A 84 -8.01 -5.93 34.62
C GLU A 84 -8.39 -5.50 33.19
N CYS A 85 -8.19 -6.35 32.19
CA CYS A 85 -8.60 -6.05 30.81
C CYS A 85 -10.13 -5.95 30.67
N LEU A 86 -10.90 -6.87 31.28
CA LEU A 86 -12.36 -6.82 31.28
C LEU A 86 -12.90 -5.58 32.01
N ASN A 87 -12.27 -5.14 33.10
CA ASN A 87 -12.69 -3.94 33.81
C ASN A 87 -12.21 -2.65 33.10
N GLU A 88 -11.10 -2.67 32.35
CA GLU A 88 -10.78 -1.58 31.42
C GLU A 88 -11.71 -1.54 30.20
N ILE A 89 -12.22 -2.69 29.73
CA ILE A 89 -13.25 -2.76 28.68
C ILE A 89 -14.56 -2.20 29.23
N LYS A 90 -15.08 -2.72 30.35
CA LYS A 90 -16.28 -2.19 31.01
C LYS A 90 -16.17 -0.70 31.31
N LYS A 91 -15.01 -0.23 31.78
CA LYS A 91 -14.81 1.21 32.03
C LYS A 91 -14.82 2.02 30.72
N LYS A 92 -14.25 1.51 29.63
CA LYS A 92 -14.36 2.15 28.30
C LYS A 92 -15.78 2.08 27.76
N GLU A 93 -16.52 1.01 28.03
CA GLU A 93 -17.94 0.89 27.72
C GLU A 93 -18.75 1.91 28.52
N GLU A 94 -18.56 2.04 29.83
CA GLU A 94 -19.13 3.08 30.70
C GLU A 94 -18.73 4.51 30.26
N GLU A 95 -17.49 4.73 29.84
CA GLU A 95 -17.03 6.00 29.25
C GLU A 95 -17.72 6.27 27.89
N THR A 96 -17.97 5.25 27.06
CA THR A 96 -18.76 5.40 25.81
C THR A 96 -20.27 5.52 26.03
N VAL A 97 -20.81 4.88 27.07
CA VAL A 97 -22.22 4.97 27.46
C VAL A 97 -22.48 6.34 28.08
N THR A 98 -21.59 6.85 28.93
CA THR A 98 -21.66 8.24 29.41
C THR A 98 -21.41 9.27 28.31
N LEU A 99 -20.63 8.97 27.26
CA LEU A 99 -20.61 9.80 26.05
C LEU A 99 -21.96 9.77 25.31
N MET A 100 -22.55 8.58 25.09
CA MET A 100 -23.89 8.46 24.46
C MET A 100 -25.01 9.07 25.32
N ASP A 101 -24.90 9.04 26.64
CA ASP A 101 -25.87 9.63 27.57
C ASP A 101 -25.64 11.14 27.73
N ASN A 102 -24.42 11.65 27.58
CA ASN A 102 -24.19 13.08 27.39
C ASN A 102 -24.75 13.58 26.04
N ASP A 103 -24.62 12.79 24.97
CA ASP A 103 -25.27 13.09 23.69
C ASP A 103 -26.80 13.10 23.83
N LYS A 104 -27.40 12.15 24.59
CA LYS A 104 -28.84 12.17 24.93
C LYS A 104 -29.23 13.35 25.82
N ASN A 105 -28.44 13.68 26.83
CA ASN A 105 -28.70 14.84 27.70
C ASN A 105 -28.60 16.16 26.92
N SER A 106 -27.76 16.23 25.88
CA SER A 106 -27.74 17.37 24.96
C SER A 106 -29.06 17.56 24.19
N ILE A 107 -29.84 16.48 23.97
CA ILE A 107 -31.19 16.54 23.41
C ILE A 107 -32.18 17.13 24.42
N ILE A 108 -31.99 16.87 25.71
CA ILE A 108 -32.80 17.46 26.80
C ILE A 108 -32.52 18.97 26.91
N ASP A 109 -31.25 19.39 26.85
CA ASP A 109 -30.88 20.82 26.87
C ASP A 109 -31.42 21.61 25.66
N ILE A 110 -31.60 20.96 24.49
CA ILE A 110 -32.22 21.56 23.28
C ILE A 110 -33.72 21.87 23.48
N VAL A 111 -34.36 21.31 24.51
CA VAL A 111 -35.73 21.65 24.92
C VAL A 111 -35.75 22.86 25.88
N GLY A 112 -34.64 23.13 26.59
CA GLY A 112 -34.49 24.29 27.47
C GLY A 112 -34.10 25.56 26.70
N ASP A 113 -33.02 25.51 25.91
CA ASP A 113 -32.55 26.62 25.07
C ASP A 113 -32.95 26.38 23.60
N GLY A 114 -33.74 27.31 23.05
CA GLY A 114 -34.54 27.09 21.84
C GLY A 114 -33.79 26.55 20.61
N ILE A 115 -34.17 25.33 20.18
CA ILE A 115 -34.03 24.70 18.85
C ILE A 115 -32.97 25.35 17.95
N ASN A 116 -31.70 25.03 18.21
CA ASN A 116 -30.62 25.42 17.31
C ASN A 116 -30.59 24.51 16.07
N TYR A 117 -31.14 25.02 14.96
CA TYR A 117 -31.26 24.29 13.69
C TYR A 117 -29.93 23.78 13.11
N GLU A 118 -28.77 24.39 13.42
CA GLU A 118 -27.47 23.87 12.97
C GLU A 118 -26.99 22.69 13.82
N LYS A 119 -27.21 22.71 15.14
CA LYS A 119 -26.96 21.54 16.01
C LYS A 119 -27.80 20.36 15.54
N LEU A 120 -29.09 20.57 15.26
CA LEU A 120 -30.00 19.52 14.77
C LEU A 120 -29.54 18.93 13.43
N LYS A 121 -29.28 19.76 12.40
CA LYS A 121 -28.74 19.28 11.11
C LYS A 121 -27.42 18.52 11.25
N LYS A 122 -26.58 18.87 12.24
CA LYS A 122 -25.34 18.14 12.53
C LYS A 122 -25.63 16.75 13.13
N VAL A 123 -26.60 16.64 14.04
CA VAL A 123 -27.03 15.36 14.63
C VAL A 123 -27.70 14.46 13.58
N GLU A 124 -28.66 14.99 12.81
CA GLU A 124 -29.33 14.27 11.70
C GLU A 124 -28.32 13.69 10.71
N LYS A 125 -27.31 14.48 10.33
CA LYS A 125 -26.24 14.05 9.42
C LYS A 125 -25.38 12.93 10.01
N SER A 126 -25.03 13.01 11.30
CA SER A 126 -24.29 11.96 12.00
C SER A 126 -25.09 10.66 12.11
N LEU A 127 -26.37 10.73 12.48
CA LEU A 127 -27.27 9.57 12.57
C LEU A 127 -27.38 8.86 11.22
N CYS A 128 -27.72 9.60 10.16
CA CYS A 128 -27.81 9.04 8.82
C CYS A 128 -26.48 8.45 8.33
N GLN A 129 -25.34 8.99 8.76
CA GLN A 129 -24.02 8.42 8.47
C GLN A 129 -23.76 7.09 9.20
N ILE A 130 -24.23 6.95 10.44
CA ILE A 130 -24.21 5.68 11.20
C ILE A 130 -25.13 4.64 10.54
N ASP A 131 -26.32 5.03 10.08
CA ASP A 131 -27.27 4.14 9.39
C ASP A 131 -26.63 3.51 8.14
N ILE A 132 -25.96 4.30 7.30
CA ILE A 132 -25.34 3.83 6.05
C ILE A 132 -24.15 2.90 6.32
N ILE A 133 -23.36 3.21 7.35
CA ILE A 133 -22.28 2.34 7.82
C ILE A 133 -22.89 0.99 8.26
N THR A 134 -23.97 1.02 9.04
CA THR A 134 -24.66 -0.17 9.56
C THR A 134 -25.31 -0.99 8.44
N GLU A 135 -25.93 -0.33 7.47
CA GLU A 135 -26.48 -0.90 6.23
C GLU A 135 -25.40 -1.66 5.44
N PHE A 136 -24.24 -1.04 5.24
CA PHE A 136 -23.10 -1.63 4.52
C PHE A 136 -22.45 -2.78 5.29
N MET A 137 -22.26 -2.64 6.60
CA MET A 137 -21.71 -3.69 7.47
C MET A 137 -22.61 -4.92 7.44
N ASN A 138 -23.93 -4.73 7.59
CA ASN A 138 -24.88 -5.84 7.55
C ASN A 138 -24.92 -6.54 6.18
N ARG A 139 -24.82 -5.79 5.06
CA ARG A 139 -24.65 -6.40 3.74
C ARG A 139 -23.35 -7.18 3.59
N SER A 140 -22.24 -6.71 4.17
CA SER A 140 -20.91 -7.31 3.96
C SER A 140 -20.54 -8.39 5.00
N ARG A 141 -21.22 -8.44 6.15
CA ARG A 141 -20.96 -9.38 7.27
C ARG A 141 -20.89 -10.84 6.83
N HIS A 142 -21.73 -11.24 5.87
CA HIS A 142 -21.80 -12.61 5.39
C HIS A 142 -20.53 -13.11 4.66
N LEU A 143 -19.59 -12.21 4.32
CA LEU A 143 -18.31 -12.49 3.66
C LEU A 143 -17.17 -12.77 4.65
N GLN A 144 -17.32 -12.47 5.95
CA GLN A 144 -16.27 -12.67 6.96
C GLN A 144 -15.89 -14.15 7.08
N GLY A 145 -14.59 -14.45 7.17
CA GLY A 145 -14.03 -15.81 7.25
C GLY A 145 -14.18 -16.65 5.96
N LYS A 146 -15.09 -16.30 5.05
CA LYS A 146 -15.37 -17.07 3.84
C LYS A 146 -14.46 -16.69 2.69
N LYS A 147 -14.12 -17.68 1.85
CA LYS A 147 -13.42 -17.45 0.59
C LYS A 147 -14.42 -17.11 -0.52
N VAL A 148 -14.44 -15.87 -0.98
CA VAL A 148 -15.32 -15.37 -2.06
C VAL A 148 -14.45 -14.78 -3.17
N ASN A 149 -14.60 -15.32 -4.38
CA ASN A 149 -13.93 -14.89 -5.62
C ASN A 149 -12.38 -14.82 -5.53
N GLY A 150 -11.79 -15.58 -4.60
CA GLY A 150 -10.34 -15.62 -4.33
C GLY A 150 -9.91 -14.85 -3.07
N CYS A 151 -10.77 -13.97 -2.56
CA CYS A 151 -10.54 -13.16 -1.36
C CYS A 151 -11.04 -13.87 -0.08
N ILE A 152 -10.37 -13.65 1.05
CA ILE A 152 -10.80 -14.01 2.41
C ILE A 152 -10.65 -12.76 3.28
N MET A 153 -11.62 -12.48 4.16
CA MET A 153 -11.69 -11.23 4.92
C MET A 153 -11.81 -11.46 6.44
N ARG A 154 -11.07 -10.66 7.20
CA ARG A 154 -11.26 -10.41 8.64
C ARG A 154 -11.55 -8.92 8.86
N ILE A 155 -12.40 -8.58 9.82
CA ILE A 155 -12.69 -7.18 10.22
C ILE A 155 -11.70 -6.77 11.32
N ASP A 156 -11.16 -5.54 11.29
CA ASP A 156 -10.32 -5.00 12.37
C ASP A 156 -11.20 -4.68 13.60
N GLU A 157 -10.91 -5.33 14.73
CA GLU A 157 -11.63 -5.20 16.01
C GLU A 157 -11.66 -3.75 16.54
N THR A 158 -10.61 -2.97 16.27
CA THR A 158 -10.47 -1.58 16.69
C THR A 158 -11.11 -0.58 15.72
N LYS A 159 -11.35 -1.01 14.47
CA LYS A 159 -11.77 -0.15 13.35
C LYS A 159 -12.76 -0.90 12.46
N GLN A 160 -14.05 -0.85 12.80
CA GLN A 160 -15.13 -1.56 12.11
C GLN A 160 -15.22 -1.36 10.58
N LEU A 161 -14.62 -0.29 10.02
CA LEU A 161 -14.59 0.00 8.58
C LEU A 161 -13.23 -0.33 7.91
N LEU A 162 -12.30 -0.94 8.65
CA LEU A 162 -11.05 -1.49 8.14
C LEU A 162 -11.16 -3.01 8.07
N PHE A 163 -10.83 -3.56 6.91
CA PHE A 163 -10.91 -4.98 6.61
C PHE A 163 -9.54 -5.46 6.16
N HIS A 164 -8.99 -6.46 6.85
CA HIS A 164 -7.80 -7.16 6.40
C HIS A 164 -8.22 -8.25 5.42
N VAL A 165 -7.61 -8.27 4.23
CA VAL A 165 -8.01 -9.17 3.13
C VAL A 165 -6.80 -9.93 2.58
N ILE A 166 -6.95 -11.24 2.52
CA ILE A 166 -6.05 -12.15 1.81
C ILE A 166 -6.64 -12.42 0.43
N ILE A 167 -5.91 -12.07 -0.62
CA ILE A 167 -6.30 -12.26 -2.02
C ILE A 167 -5.40 -13.34 -2.63
N ASP A 168 -5.99 -14.45 -3.07
CA ASP A 168 -5.28 -15.44 -3.88
C ASP A 168 -5.15 -14.97 -5.34
N GLY A 169 -3.96 -15.15 -5.92
CA GLY A 169 -3.65 -14.75 -7.29
C GLY A 169 -4.59 -15.39 -8.32
N PRO A 170 -5.28 -14.62 -9.18
CA PRO A 170 -6.32 -15.16 -10.06
C PRO A 170 -5.79 -16.23 -11.02
N VAL A 171 -6.50 -17.36 -11.10
CA VAL A 171 -6.17 -18.47 -12.00
C VAL A 171 -6.25 -18.00 -13.46
N GLY A 172 -5.24 -18.35 -14.26
CA GLY A 172 -5.05 -17.87 -15.64
C GLY A 172 -4.36 -16.50 -15.76
N SER A 173 -3.98 -15.87 -14.64
CA SER A 173 -3.25 -14.58 -14.66
C SER A 173 -1.74 -14.76 -14.47
N ILE A 174 -0.97 -13.69 -14.74
CA ILE A 174 0.46 -13.63 -14.42
C ILE A 174 0.75 -13.61 -12.91
N TYR A 175 -0.29 -13.44 -12.08
CA TYR A 175 -0.23 -13.38 -10.62
C TYR A 175 -0.64 -14.70 -9.95
N GLU A 176 -1.03 -15.72 -10.73
CA GLU A 176 -1.47 -17.03 -10.25
C GLU A 176 -0.46 -17.68 -9.29
N GLY A 177 -0.98 -18.36 -8.26
CA GLY A 177 -0.18 -19.10 -7.27
C GLY A 177 0.54 -18.24 -6.24
N GLY A 178 0.40 -16.90 -6.29
CA GLY A 178 0.77 -15.99 -5.20
C GLY A 178 -0.37 -15.74 -4.22
N THR A 179 -0.03 -15.37 -2.98
CA THR A 179 -0.99 -14.88 -1.97
C THR A 179 -0.63 -13.46 -1.57
N PHE A 180 -1.57 -12.54 -1.79
CA PHE A 180 -1.44 -11.11 -1.56
C PHE A 180 -2.20 -10.72 -0.31
N PHE A 181 -1.65 -9.78 0.45
CA PHE A 181 -2.27 -9.22 1.65
C PHE A 181 -2.54 -7.75 1.39
N ALA A 182 -3.77 -7.30 1.68
CA ALA A 182 -4.21 -5.93 1.47
C ALA A 182 -5.20 -5.50 2.55
N ASP A 183 -5.20 -4.22 2.88
CA ASP A 183 -6.19 -3.59 3.74
C ASP A 183 -7.20 -2.83 2.88
N ILE A 184 -8.47 -2.93 3.25
CA ILE A 184 -9.56 -2.16 2.65
C ILE A 184 -10.14 -1.27 3.73
N ASN A 185 -10.05 0.04 3.54
CA ASN A 185 -10.62 1.05 4.43
C ASN A 185 -11.82 1.70 3.73
N ILE A 186 -13.01 1.53 4.29
CA ILE A 186 -14.27 2.10 3.77
C ILE A 186 -14.52 3.44 4.45
N GLN A 187 -14.46 4.54 3.68
CA GLN A 187 -14.54 5.88 4.24
C GLN A 187 -15.88 6.53 3.89
N PRO A 188 -16.64 7.07 4.86
CA PRO A 188 -17.84 7.83 4.58
C PRO A 188 -17.48 9.14 3.85
N TYR A 189 -18.24 9.46 2.82
CA TYR A 189 -18.05 10.60 1.94
C TYR A 189 -19.28 11.51 1.94
N GLN A 190 -19.20 12.63 1.21
CA GLN A 190 -20.34 13.52 0.99
C GLN A 190 -21.51 12.77 0.35
N ASN A 191 -22.73 13.29 0.56
CA ASN A 191 -23.96 12.77 -0.03
C ASN A 191 -24.21 11.29 0.29
N HIS A 192 -24.10 10.91 1.56
CA HIS A 192 -24.58 9.64 2.09
C HIS A 192 -24.03 8.39 1.36
N SER A 193 -22.77 8.50 0.94
CA SER A 193 -22.05 7.49 0.18
C SER A 193 -20.83 7.02 0.95
N LEU A 194 -20.45 5.76 0.78
CA LEU A 194 -19.17 5.23 1.27
C LEU A 194 -18.21 5.11 0.08
N ILE A 195 -16.91 5.28 0.29
CA ILE A 195 -15.88 5.10 -0.75
C ILE A 195 -14.80 4.13 -0.26
N PRO A 196 -14.48 3.06 -1.01
CA PRO A 196 -13.41 2.14 -0.66
C PRO A 196 -12.03 2.72 -1.00
N ARG A 197 -11.06 2.48 -0.12
CA ARG A 197 -9.63 2.65 -0.36
C ARG A 197 -8.91 1.34 -0.10
N VAL A 198 -8.16 0.85 -1.09
CA VAL A 198 -7.44 -0.44 -1.00
C VAL A 198 -5.94 -0.19 -0.96
N CYS A 199 -5.26 -0.78 0.01
CA CYS A 199 -3.81 -0.66 0.24
C CYS A 199 -3.17 -2.04 0.37
N PHE A 200 -2.43 -2.48 -0.64
CA PHE A 200 -1.69 -3.74 -0.62
C PHE A 200 -0.43 -3.65 0.25
N HIS A 201 -0.36 -4.53 1.26
CA HIS A 201 0.85 -4.82 2.02
C HIS A 201 1.85 -5.69 1.24
N THR A 202 1.36 -6.49 0.29
CA THR A 202 2.21 -7.25 -0.64
C THR A 202 2.45 -6.46 -1.91
N PHE A 203 3.71 -6.10 -2.21
CA PHE A 203 4.06 -5.46 -3.47
C PHE A 203 3.65 -6.32 -4.69
N ILE A 204 2.98 -5.70 -5.66
CA ILE A 204 2.61 -6.31 -6.94
C ILE A 204 3.16 -5.44 -8.06
N PHE A 205 3.82 -6.05 -9.05
CA PHE A 205 4.26 -5.35 -10.24
C PHE A 205 3.06 -5.16 -11.20
N HIS A 206 2.28 -4.11 -10.97
CA HIS A 206 0.99 -3.87 -11.63
C HIS A 206 0.79 -2.37 -11.96
N PRO A 207 0.37 -2.00 -13.19
CA PRO A 207 0.14 -0.59 -13.59
C PRO A 207 -0.80 0.23 -12.68
N ASN A 208 -1.84 -0.40 -12.15
CA ASN A 208 -2.81 0.22 -11.23
C ASN A 208 -2.39 0.18 -9.75
N LEU A 209 -1.16 -0.27 -9.40
CA LEU A 209 -0.68 -0.24 -8.02
C LEU A 209 0.31 0.91 -7.82
N GLY A 210 -0.08 1.93 -7.06
CA GLY A 210 0.81 3.04 -6.70
C GLY A 210 1.97 2.62 -5.80
N LYS A 211 3.02 3.45 -5.77
CA LYS A 211 4.28 3.23 -5.01
C LYS A 211 4.13 2.93 -3.51
N TYR A 212 2.97 3.22 -2.90
CA TYR A 212 2.68 2.94 -1.49
C TYR A 212 1.66 1.79 -1.30
N GLY A 213 1.47 0.95 -2.31
CA GLY A 213 0.50 -0.15 -2.29
C GLY A 213 -0.95 0.29 -2.50
N ASN A 214 -1.21 1.58 -2.68
CA ASN A 214 -2.56 2.08 -2.98
C ASN A 214 -3.01 1.57 -4.37
N TRP A 215 -4.13 0.86 -4.42
CA TRP A 215 -4.73 0.45 -5.70
C TRP A 215 -5.51 1.60 -6.34
N ASP A 216 -5.50 1.65 -7.66
CA ASP A 216 -6.26 2.62 -8.44
C ASP A 216 -7.76 2.29 -8.42
N MET A 217 -8.53 3.11 -7.72
CA MET A 217 -9.99 2.95 -7.64
C MET A 217 -10.74 3.60 -8.80
N ARG A 218 -10.04 4.23 -9.77
CA ARG A 218 -10.70 4.82 -10.94
C ARG A 218 -11.30 3.73 -11.83
N GLY A 219 -12.58 3.87 -12.16
CA GLY A 219 -13.31 2.92 -13.01
C GLY A 219 -14.12 1.85 -12.27
N ILE A 220 -14.09 1.80 -10.93
CA ILE A 220 -15.04 0.96 -10.19
C ILE A 220 -16.47 1.52 -10.30
N GLN A 221 -17.43 0.66 -10.60
CA GLN A 221 -18.86 0.97 -10.48
C GLN A 221 -19.29 0.77 -9.02
N TRP A 222 -19.14 1.83 -8.22
CA TRP A 222 -19.43 1.80 -6.78
C TRP A 222 -20.60 2.73 -6.43
N GLU A 223 -21.59 2.17 -5.75
CA GLU A 223 -22.85 2.82 -5.40
C GLU A 223 -23.17 2.66 -3.90
N ARG A 224 -24.16 3.40 -3.39
CA ARG A 224 -24.65 3.23 -2.00
C ARG A 224 -25.05 1.79 -1.68
N ARG A 225 -25.48 0.98 -2.67
CA ARG A 225 -25.86 -0.43 -2.47
C ARG A 225 -24.73 -1.45 -2.65
N SER A 226 -23.53 -1.03 -3.06
CA SER A 226 -22.38 -1.92 -3.20
C SER A 226 -21.99 -2.60 -1.87
N ASN A 227 -21.33 -3.75 -1.98
CA ASN A 227 -20.75 -4.55 -0.91
C ASN A 227 -19.26 -4.82 -1.23
N LEU A 228 -18.54 -5.52 -0.35
CA LEU A 228 -17.13 -5.85 -0.61
C LEU A 228 -16.91 -6.84 -1.76
N GLU A 229 -17.92 -7.60 -2.19
CA GLU A 229 -17.81 -8.51 -3.34
C GLU A 229 -17.63 -7.76 -4.66
N VAL A 230 -18.36 -6.65 -4.86
CA VAL A 230 -18.16 -5.74 -6.02
C VAL A 230 -16.70 -5.27 -6.08
N LEU A 231 -16.10 -4.99 -4.93
CA LEU A 231 -14.71 -4.56 -4.81
C LEU A 231 -13.71 -5.70 -5.07
N TYR A 232 -13.97 -6.90 -4.55
CA TYR A 232 -13.17 -8.09 -4.85
C TYR A 232 -13.16 -8.37 -6.35
N ASN A 233 -14.32 -8.33 -7.00
CA ASN A 233 -14.45 -8.54 -8.45
C ASN A 233 -13.66 -7.49 -9.25
N PHE A 234 -13.74 -6.21 -8.87
CA PHE A 234 -12.96 -5.14 -9.50
C PHE A 234 -11.43 -5.37 -9.38
N ILE A 235 -10.94 -5.77 -8.21
CA ILE A 235 -9.51 -6.05 -7.99
C ILE A 235 -9.07 -7.31 -8.77
N VAL A 236 -9.83 -8.40 -8.64
CA VAL A 236 -9.53 -9.71 -9.25
C VAL A 236 -9.54 -9.64 -10.77
N GLU A 237 -10.52 -8.98 -11.37
CA GLU A 237 -10.58 -8.81 -12.83
C GLU A 237 -9.57 -7.78 -13.35
N GLY A 238 -9.20 -6.77 -12.54
CA GLY A 238 -8.06 -5.90 -12.84
C GLY A 238 -6.75 -6.68 -12.91
N MET A 239 -6.49 -7.56 -11.92
CA MET A 239 -5.32 -8.44 -11.90
C MET A 239 -5.36 -9.52 -13.01
N ARG A 240 -6.53 -10.06 -13.35
CA ARG A 240 -6.70 -11.03 -14.43
C ARG A 240 -6.42 -10.41 -15.80
N ASN A 241 -7.08 -9.30 -16.10
CA ASN A 241 -7.21 -8.77 -17.45
C ASN A 241 -6.21 -7.66 -17.79
N VAL A 242 -5.15 -7.49 -16.97
CA VAL A 242 -4.16 -6.40 -17.11
C VAL A 242 -3.56 -6.29 -18.52
N LYS A 243 -3.37 -7.40 -19.23
CA LYS A 243 -2.94 -7.39 -20.64
C LYS A 243 -3.95 -6.67 -21.55
N TYR A 244 -5.22 -7.07 -21.47
CA TYR A 244 -6.32 -6.54 -22.28
C TYR A 244 -6.62 -5.07 -21.94
N ASP A 245 -6.50 -4.68 -20.67
CA ASP A 245 -6.63 -3.27 -20.24
C ASP A 245 -5.53 -2.40 -20.86
N ILE A 246 -4.26 -2.84 -20.78
CA ILE A 246 -3.12 -2.13 -21.37
C ILE A 246 -3.19 -2.12 -22.91
N GLU A 247 -3.58 -3.22 -23.56
CA GLU A 247 -3.70 -3.30 -25.02
C GLU A 247 -4.73 -2.32 -25.60
N ARG A 248 -5.82 -2.03 -24.88
CA ARG A 248 -6.89 -1.13 -25.32
C ARG A 248 -6.65 0.37 -25.03
N ARG A 249 -5.78 0.70 -24.07
CA ARG A 249 -5.46 2.10 -23.72
C ARG A 249 -4.58 2.80 -24.75
N ASN A 250 -4.82 4.09 -24.99
CA ASN A 250 -3.92 4.97 -25.73
C ASN A 250 -2.79 5.51 -24.82
N LEU A 251 -1.78 6.19 -25.38
CA LEU A 251 -0.62 6.65 -24.61
C LEU A 251 -0.98 7.59 -23.44
N ALA A 252 -1.88 8.56 -23.64
CA ALA A 252 -2.32 9.45 -22.55
C ALA A 252 -3.00 8.65 -21.41
N GLN A 253 -3.84 7.66 -21.75
CA GLN A 253 -4.48 6.76 -20.79
C GLN A 253 -3.51 5.78 -20.08
N LEU A 254 -2.27 5.64 -20.57
CA LEU A 254 -1.19 4.90 -19.92
C LEU A 254 -0.37 5.80 -18.99
N GLU A 255 -0.12 7.06 -19.39
CA GLU A 255 0.52 8.09 -18.56
C GLU A 255 -0.37 8.57 -17.40
N ASP A 256 -1.70 8.51 -17.56
CA ASP A 256 -2.66 8.77 -16.48
C ASP A 256 -2.68 7.68 -15.39
N MET A 257 -2.07 6.50 -15.60
CA MET A 257 -2.15 5.35 -14.68
C MET A 257 -1.32 5.54 -13.41
N SER A 258 -1.62 4.76 -12.36
CA SER A 258 -0.89 4.85 -11.08
C SER A 258 0.63 4.61 -11.18
N GLN A 259 1.11 3.86 -12.20
CA GLN A 259 2.54 3.69 -12.52
C GLN A 259 2.81 3.73 -14.04
N PRO A 260 3.04 4.91 -14.64
CA PRO A 260 3.23 5.07 -16.09
C PRO A 260 4.39 4.25 -16.68
N ASN A 261 5.52 4.20 -15.98
CA ASN A 261 6.68 3.41 -16.43
C ASN A 261 6.37 1.89 -16.53
N ILE A 262 5.42 1.40 -15.71
CA ILE A 262 4.99 -0.01 -15.72
C ILE A 262 3.92 -0.23 -16.80
N SER A 263 2.98 0.72 -16.98
CA SER A 263 1.97 0.65 -18.04
C SER A 263 2.59 0.70 -19.44
N ARG A 264 3.58 1.58 -19.64
CA ARG A 264 4.34 1.68 -20.90
C ARG A 264 5.19 0.43 -21.17
N LEU A 265 5.88 -0.10 -20.16
CA LEU A 265 6.62 -1.37 -20.28
C LEU A 265 5.69 -2.54 -20.69
N ALA A 266 4.50 -2.63 -20.09
CA ALA A 266 3.52 -3.66 -20.42
C ALA A 266 2.96 -3.51 -21.87
N LYS A 267 2.95 -2.28 -22.41
CA LYS A 267 2.55 -1.98 -23.79
C LYS A 267 3.67 -2.26 -24.81
N GLU A 268 4.92 -1.96 -24.46
CA GLU A 268 6.09 -2.07 -25.34
C GLU A 268 6.68 -3.49 -25.38
N ASP A 269 6.79 -4.16 -24.22
CA ASP A 269 7.46 -5.47 -24.07
C ASP A 269 6.70 -6.33 -23.03
N TRP A 270 5.54 -6.84 -23.44
CA TRP A 270 4.75 -7.77 -22.62
C TRP A 270 5.57 -8.97 -22.09
N PRO A 271 6.39 -9.68 -22.90
CA PRO A 271 7.18 -10.82 -22.41
C PRO A 271 8.14 -10.47 -21.26
N LYS A 272 8.72 -9.27 -21.26
CA LYS A 272 9.55 -8.77 -20.14
C LYS A 272 8.69 -8.34 -18.95
N PHE A 273 7.58 -7.64 -19.18
CA PHE A 273 6.63 -7.28 -18.12
C PHE A 273 6.13 -8.53 -17.37
N GLU A 274 5.68 -9.55 -18.09
CA GLU A 274 5.20 -10.81 -17.51
C GLU A 274 6.30 -11.54 -16.74
N ARG A 275 7.52 -11.63 -17.29
CA ARG A 275 8.67 -12.24 -16.60
C ARG A 275 8.96 -11.55 -15.27
N THR A 276 9.03 -10.22 -15.27
CA THR A 276 9.27 -9.40 -14.07
C THR A 276 8.11 -9.51 -13.08
N ALA A 277 6.86 -9.51 -13.55
CA ALA A 277 5.69 -9.70 -12.68
C ALA A 277 5.73 -11.06 -11.96
N ARG A 278 5.93 -12.16 -12.70
CA ARG A 278 6.04 -13.52 -12.14
C ARG A 278 7.20 -13.63 -11.15
N GLU A 279 8.34 -12.98 -11.41
CA GLU A 279 9.47 -12.92 -10.48
C GLU A 279 9.12 -12.21 -9.16
N PHE A 280 8.38 -11.09 -9.22
CA PHE A 280 7.87 -10.42 -8.01
C PHE A 280 6.82 -11.25 -7.27
N VAL A 281 5.99 -12.03 -7.97
CA VAL A 281 5.03 -12.98 -7.34
C VAL A 281 5.78 -14.04 -6.54
N MET A 282 6.86 -14.61 -7.09
CA MET A 282 7.69 -15.61 -6.39
C MET A 282 8.38 -15.02 -5.14
N LYS A 283 8.93 -13.81 -5.25
CA LYS A 283 9.66 -13.12 -4.18
C LYS A 283 8.75 -12.56 -3.08
N MET A 284 7.68 -11.88 -3.46
CA MET A 284 6.85 -11.07 -2.55
C MET A 284 5.52 -11.74 -2.19
N ALA A 285 4.90 -12.44 -3.13
CA ALA A 285 3.59 -13.09 -2.92
C ALA A 285 3.69 -14.53 -2.41
N GLY A 286 4.89 -15.12 -2.34
CA GLY A 286 5.06 -16.54 -2.01
C GLY A 286 4.65 -17.45 -3.16
N GLY A 287 4.86 -17.01 -4.41
CA GLY A 287 4.52 -17.77 -5.61
C GLY A 287 5.14 -19.17 -5.65
N THR A 288 4.37 -20.14 -6.14
CA THR A 288 4.78 -21.55 -6.27
C THR A 288 5.13 -21.89 -7.72
N ILE A 289 6.29 -22.50 -7.98
CA ILE A 289 6.64 -23.04 -9.32
C ILE A 289 6.53 -24.56 -9.28
N ASN A 290 5.74 -25.16 -10.17
CA ASN A 290 5.66 -26.62 -10.37
C ASN A 290 5.52 -27.40 -9.05
N GLY A 291 4.63 -26.94 -8.15
CA GLY A 291 4.38 -27.52 -6.82
C GLY A 291 5.45 -27.24 -5.76
N ARG A 292 6.61 -26.65 -6.11
CA ARG A 292 7.65 -26.26 -5.16
C ARG A 292 7.42 -24.85 -4.64
N LYS A 293 7.16 -24.76 -3.33
CA LYS A 293 6.98 -23.52 -2.56
C LYS A 293 8.32 -22.85 -2.29
N THR A 294 8.33 -21.51 -2.23
CA THR A 294 9.46 -20.75 -1.68
C THR A 294 9.41 -20.72 -0.15
N ILE A 295 10.51 -20.40 0.52
CA ILE A 295 10.54 -20.23 1.99
C ILE A 295 9.54 -19.13 2.42
N PHE A 296 9.46 -18.04 1.66
CA PHE A 296 8.46 -16.99 1.85
C PHE A 296 7.01 -17.49 1.70
N ALA A 297 6.76 -18.49 0.85
CA ALA A 297 5.44 -19.09 0.70
C ALA A 297 5.01 -19.85 1.96
N GLU A 298 5.90 -20.61 2.62
CA GLU A 298 5.53 -21.33 3.85
C GLU A 298 5.42 -20.36 5.05
N THR A 299 6.22 -19.28 5.10
CA THR A 299 6.03 -18.19 6.08
C THR A 299 4.73 -17.43 5.86
N LYS A 300 4.34 -17.16 4.61
CA LYS A 300 3.02 -16.58 4.28
C LYS A 300 1.87 -17.54 4.53
N LYS A 301 2.08 -18.85 4.34
CA LYS A 301 1.11 -19.88 4.71
C LYS A 301 0.91 -19.92 6.22
N ARG A 302 1.97 -19.78 7.04
CA ARG A 302 1.82 -19.55 8.48
C ARG A 302 0.98 -18.30 8.75
N ARG A 303 1.35 -17.12 8.25
CA ARG A 303 0.53 -15.90 8.42
C ARG A 303 -0.92 -16.01 7.94
N ARG A 304 -1.19 -16.83 6.92
CA ARG A 304 -2.55 -17.16 6.46
C ARG A 304 -3.27 -18.11 7.42
N GLN A 305 -2.56 -19.06 7.99
CA GLN A 305 -3.07 -20.00 8.98
C GLN A 305 -3.32 -19.27 10.31
N ASP A 306 -2.38 -18.46 10.79
CA ASP A 306 -2.54 -17.57 11.96
C ASP A 306 -3.83 -16.71 11.81
N PHE A 307 -4.03 -16.10 10.63
CA PHE A 307 -5.22 -15.31 10.25
C PHE A 307 -6.54 -16.11 10.12
N LEU A 308 -6.48 -17.45 10.07
CA LEU A 308 -7.65 -18.34 9.99
C LEU A 308 -7.91 -19.09 11.30
N ASP A 309 -6.88 -19.28 12.12
CA ASP A 309 -6.93 -20.03 13.38
C ASP A 309 -7.30 -19.11 14.57
N GLU A 310 -7.15 -17.78 14.44
CA GLU A 310 -7.69 -16.78 15.39
C GLU A 310 -9.21 -16.95 15.65
N ASP A 311 -9.96 -17.56 14.72
CA ASP A 311 -11.41 -17.82 14.87
C ASP A 311 -11.74 -19.08 15.72
N ILE A 312 -10.76 -19.94 16.06
CA ILE A 312 -11.02 -21.25 16.71
C ILE A 312 -11.34 -21.11 18.21
N ASP A 313 -10.62 -20.26 18.94
CA ASP A 313 -10.78 -20.11 20.40
C ASP A 313 -12.08 -19.37 20.81
N VAL A 314 -12.86 -18.85 19.85
CA VAL A 314 -14.06 -18.04 20.10
C VAL A 314 -15.37 -18.84 19.90
N ILE A 315 -15.31 -20.08 19.38
CA ILE A 315 -16.48 -20.98 19.27
C ILE A 315 -16.35 -22.19 20.22
N GLY A 316 -15.73 -21.95 21.38
CA GLY A 316 -15.69 -22.89 22.52
C GLY A 316 -17.04 -22.98 23.25
N ILE A 317 -18.06 -23.57 22.61
CA ILE A 317 -19.32 -23.93 23.28
C ILE A 317 -19.18 -25.31 23.93
N SER A 318 -19.24 -25.33 25.27
CA SER A 318 -19.55 -26.52 26.08
C SER A 318 -20.51 -26.15 27.19
#